data_AF-A0A6N4A869-F1
#
_entry.id   AF-A0A6N4A869-F1
#
_cell.length_a   1.000
_cell.length_b   1.000
_cell.length_c   1.000
_cell.angle_alpha   90.00
_cell.angle_beta   90.00
_cell.angle_gamma   90.00
#
_symmetry.space_group_name_H-M   'P 1'
#
loop_
_entity.id
_entity.type
_entity.pdbx_description
1 polymer ?
#
loop_
_entity_poly.entity_id
_entity_poly.type
_entity_poly.pdbx_seq_one_letter_code
_entity_poly.pdbx_strand_id
1 'polypeptide(L)'
;MKRDSRKSSFIPGIEGLRAFSVIGVILFHLWPKIFAGGFAGVTVFFVISGFLMTRIILNEFYERGRFRIKRFYSRRFWRLYPAFIVMIFLTTAVLAVAFPEGLFGIRGSLLSNIFYVNNWYQIANSLSYFAASAHWSVFTHLWSLSVEAQFYLFWPLLLSLILYFGDKRWQLALIVPTIFALISATLFAILYSPISTNRAYYGTDTRVFSFIIGGIVAIFMSLAASPYCPKQITRILIFFKKTSVYLISLSLLGLIALFILANGVQAWVYYFGMLLLSIFTAILIFYLSSNPQSEFGLLMGNRYFRYIGSRSYSIYLYQLPIMMIIERIFPVVSLLDDILRSITSVLIILFVSELSYRLIEMPFRHGFVLRLTKLAFNWKTILSITVAVFAIGGTAFGLVSKSAVRSKDADQLQQKLNKSSKVIEKRNNKAVQARKSSSSSTSSASSSSDSHEQQLASIFGTSSENIHKVESLNITAVGDSLLLDVGPDIQWVMPKTIVNAKVGRHTLNAIDILRHLKKEGKLDPIILMVIGTNGEISAQNIQEVRSIAGSRQVYWVNSFSGGKPWEGPNNQLLNAAAKKDRRLHIVDWYDSARSHPEWFSPDGIHPQRTGNRIMTTMIINSIASNTK
;
A
#
# COMPACT_ATOMS: atom_id res chain seq x y z
N MET A 1 39.07 -34.30 20.90
CA MET A 1 38.41 -33.79 19.67
C MET A 1 38.05 -32.32 19.86
N LYS A 2 38.87 -31.40 19.31
CA LYS A 2 38.59 -29.95 19.36
C LYS A 2 37.30 -29.67 18.58
N ARG A 3 36.25 -29.22 19.27
CA ARG A 3 35.03 -28.70 18.62
C ARG A 3 35.43 -27.44 17.88
N ASP A 4 35.57 -27.52 16.56
CA ASP A 4 35.69 -26.35 15.71
C ASP A 4 34.51 -25.42 16.01
N SER A 5 34.82 -24.24 16.54
CA SER A 5 33.85 -23.18 16.73
C SER A 5 33.22 -22.90 15.37
N ARG A 6 31.95 -23.27 15.16
CA ARG A 6 31.20 -22.96 13.94
C ARG A 6 30.95 -21.45 13.90
N LYS A 7 32.00 -20.64 13.66
CA LYS A 7 31.84 -19.22 13.31
C LYS A 7 30.73 -19.16 12.26
N SER A 8 29.66 -18.46 12.57
CA SER A 8 28.56 -18.16 11.64
C SER A 8 29.15 -17.69 10.30
N SER A 9 29.36 -18.62 9.37
CA SER A 9 30.06 -18.33 8.12
C SER A 9 29.20 -17.36 7.32
N PHE A 10 29.75 -16.18 7.09
CA PHE A 10 29.21 -15.23 6.12
C PHE A 10 29.04 -15.94 4.78
N ILE A 11 27.89 -15.78 4.12
CA ILE A 11 27.59 -16.41 2.84
C ILE A 11 27.52 -15.30 1.79
N PRO A 12 28.60 -15.05 1.02
CA PRO A 12 28.67 -13.95 0.06
C PRO A 12 27.50 -13.91 -0.91
N GLY A 13 27.09 -15.06 -1.44
CA GLY A 13 26.01 -15.15 -2.44
C GLY A 13 24.65 -14.63 -1.95
N ILE A 14 24.38 -14.68 -0.64
CA ILE A 14 23.14 -14.14 -0.07
C ILE A 14 23.10 -12.60 -0.18
N GLU A 15 24.25 -11.93 -0.11
CA GLU A 15 24.30 -10.49 -0.38
C GLU A 15 24.01 -10.17 -1.85
N GLY A 16 24.41 -11.05 -2.77
CA GLY A 16 23.99 -10.94 -4.18
C GLY A 16 22.48 -11.04 -4.37
N LEU A 17 21.81 -11.98 -3.69
CA LEU A 17 20.34 -12.08 -3.77
C LEU A 17 19.66 -10.83 -3.22
N ARG A 18 20.19 -10.24 -2.14
CA ARG A 18 19.71 -8.96 -1.61
C ARG A 18 19.93 -7.81 -2.59
N ALA A 19 21.09 -7.75 -3.22
CA ALA A 19 21.40 -6.74 -4.24
C ALA A 19 20.42 -6.84 -5.41
N PHE A 20 20.24 -8.04 -5.96
CA PHE A 20 19.25 -8.30 -7.01
C PHE A 20 17.85 -7.84 -6.60
N SER A 21 17.44 -8.16 -5.38
CA SER A 21 16.11 -7.83 -4.87
C SER A 21 15.89 -6.33 -4.72
N VAL A 22 16.84 -5.59 -4.12
CA VAL A 22 16.69 -4.14 -3.94
C VAL A 22 16.75 -3.39 -5.27
N ILE A 23 17.56 -3.85 -6.23
CA ILE A 23 17.61 -3.28 -7.58
C ILE A 23 16.24 -3.44 -8.25
N GLY A 24 15.63 -4.62 -8.17
CA GLY A 24 14.29 -4.82 -8.72
C GLY A 24 13.22 -3.94 -8.07
N VAL A 25 13.27 -3.73 -6.76
CA VAL A 25 12.34 -2.82 -6.07
C VAL A 25 12.54 -1.37 -6.52
N ILE A 26 13.79 -0.91 -6.66
CA ILE A 26 14.11 0.42 -7.18
C ILE A 26 13.55 0.59 -8.58
N LEU A 27 13.79 -0.37 -9.48
CA LEU A 27 13.32 -0.32 -10.85
C LEU A 27 11.78 -0.33 -10.95
N PHE A 28 11.11 -1.08 -10.07
CA PHE A 28 9.65 -1.05 -9.97
C PHE A 28 9.10 0.33 -9.61
N HIS A 29 9.77 1.09 -8.74
CA HIS A 29 9.32 2.43 -8.39
C HIS A 29 9.71 3.50 -9.42
N LEU A 30 10.85 3.36 -10.10
CA LEU A 30 11.25 4.28 -11.16
C LEU A 30 10.39 4.11 -12.42
N TRP A 31 10.18 2.86 -12.86
CA TRP A 31 9.45 2.54 -14.09
C TRP A 31 8.45 1.40 -13.88
N PRO A 32 7.35 1.64 -13.14
CA PRO A 32 6.38 0.60 -12.77
C PRO A 32 5.69 -0.08 -13.95
N LYS A 33 5.62 0.58 -15.12
CA LYS A 33 5.06 0.00 -16.36
C LYS A 33 5.98 -1.01 -17.01
N ILE A 34 7.30 -0.85 -16.86
CA ILE A 34 8.32 -1.70 -17.49
C ILE A 34 8.74 -2.81 -16.52
N PHE A 35 9.00 -2.46 -15.27
CA PHE A 35 9.45 -3.39 -14.23
C PHE A 35 8.33 -3.73 -13.24
N ALA A 36 7.15 -4.05 -13.77
CA ALA A 36 5.93 -4.29 -13.00
C ALA A 36 6.09 -5.38 -11.94
N GLY A 37 7.00 -6.35 -12.12
CA GLY A 37 7.26 -7.45 -11.19
C GLY A 37 8.34 -7.16 -10.15
N GLY A 38 9.00 -6.01 -10.18
CA GLY A 38 10.10 -5.70 -9.26
C GLY A 38 9.68 -5.59 -7.79
N PHE A 39 8.39 -5.35 -7.50
CA PHE A 39 7.82 -5.44 -6.14
C PHE A 39 8.04 -6.81 -5.49
N ALA A 40 8.20 -7.86 -6.31
CA ALA A 40 8.43 -9.22 -5.84
C ALA A 40 9.80 -9.39 -5.15
N GLY A 41 10.73 -8.44 -5.32
CA GLY A 41 11.98 -8.38 -4.55
C GLY A 41 11.76 -8.33 -3.03
N VAL A 42 10.65 -7.76 -2.56
CA VAL A 42 10.28 -7.79 -1.13
C VAL A 42 10.07 -9.23 -0.63
N THR A 43 9.47 -10.09 -1.46
CA THR A 43 9.29 -11.50 -1.13
C THR A 43 10.63 -12.23 -1.01
N VAL A 44 11.59 -11.92 -1.90
CA VAL A 44 12.96 -12.47 -1.80
C VAL A 44 13.60 -12.07 -0.46
N PHE A 45 13.44 -10.81 -0.04
CA PHE A 45 13.87 -10.36 1.29
C PHE A 45 13.22 -11.15 2.43
N PHE A 46 11.92 -11.43 2.35
CA PHE A 46 11.21 -12.24 3.36
C PHE A 46 11.82 -13.64 3.51
N VAL A 47 12.08 -14.34 2.41
CA VAL A 47 12.72 -15.67 2.44
C VAL A 47 14.13 -15.58 3.03
N ILE A 48 14.95 -14.60 2.60
CA ILE A 48 16.30 -14.39 3.14
C ILE A 48 16.25 -14.11 4.65
N SER A 49 15.33 -13.26 5.10
CA SER A 49 15.15 -12.91 6.50
C SER A 49 14.77 -14.12 7.35
N GLY A 50 13.84 -14.94 6.87
CA GLY A 50 13.47 -16.21 7.49
C GLY A 50 14.64 -17.17 7.64
N PHE A 51 15.41 -17.37 6.56
CA PHE A 51 16.61 -18.22 6.56
C PHE A 51 17.65 -17.73 7.58
N LEU A 52 18.00 -16.45 7.54
CA LEU A 52 19.06 -15.90 8.39
C LEU A 52 18.67 -15.89 9.87
N MET A 53 17.43 -15.52 10.21
CA MET A 53 17.02 -15.48 11.62
C MET A 53 16.97 -16.89 12.21
N THR A 54 16.44 -17.85 11.46
CA THR A 54 16.40 -19.25 11.86
C THR A 54 17.79 -19.81 12.08
N ARG A 55 18.73 -19.51 11.16
CA ARG A 55 20.13 -19.92 11.30
C ARG A 55 20.80 -19.31 12.53
N ILE A 56 20.52 -18.06 12.88
CA ILE A 56 21.03 -17.43 14.11
C ILE A 56 20.52 -18.17 15.36
N ILE A 57 19.21 -18.45 15.43
CA ILE A 57 18.58 -19.15 16.56
C ILE A 57 19.20 -20.54 16.72
N LEU A 58 19.24 -21.32 15.62
CA LEU A 58 19.78 -22.67 15.62
C LEU A 58 21.26 -22.67 16.01
N ASN A 59 22.10 -21.84 15.39
CA ASN A 59 23.52 -21.78 15.72
C ASN A 59 23.77 -21.49 17.21
N GLU A 60 23.07 -20.51 17.79
CA GLU A 60 23.21 -20.20 19.22
C GLU A 60 22.76 -21.39 20.10
N PHE A 61 21.66 -22.05 19.74
CA PHE A 61 21.17 -23.23 20.44
C PHE A 61 22.18 -24.38 20.40
N TYR A 62 22.76 -24.70 19.24
CA TYR A 62 23.76 -25.78 19.12
C TYR A 62 25.08 -25.47 19.80
N GLU A 63 25.55 -24.22 19.73
CA GLU A 63 26.81 -23.83 20.35
C GLU A 63 26.73 -23.81 21.87
N ARG A 64 25.57 -23.43 22.43
CA ARG A 64 25.44 -23.14 23.87
C ARG A 64 24.44 -24.02 24.61
N GLY A 65 23.75 -24.92 23.92
CA GLY A 65 22.65 -25.72 24.46
C GLY A 65 21.39 -24.91 24.79
N ARG A 66 21.39 -23.60 24.56
CA ARG A 66 20.27 -22.70 24.85
C ARG A 66 20.27 -21.47 23.96
N PHE A 67 19.07 -20.99 23.61
CA PHE A 67 18.84 -19.76 22.88
C PHE A 67 18.47 -18.62 23.85
N ARG A 68 19.15 -17.48 23.77
CA ARG A 68 18.91 -16.31 24.63
C ARG A 68 18.03 -15.30 23.91
N ILE A 69 16.71 -15.50 23.98
CA ILE A 69 15.73 -14.68 23.25
C ILE A 69 15.84 -13.16 23.51
N LYS A 70 16.06 -12.74 24.76
CA LYS A 70 16.27 -11.31 25.11
C LYS A 70 17.47 -10.72 24.37
N ARG A 71 18.56 -11.48 24.24
CA ARG A 71 19.77 -11.06 23.52
C ARG A 71 19.52 -10.96 22.02
N PHE A 72 18.72 -11.87 21.46
CA PHE A 72 18.31 -11.84 20.06
C PHE A 72 17.52 -10.57 19.75
N TYR A 73 16.46 -10.28 20.51
CA TYR A 73 15.64 -9.08 20.30
C TYR A 73 16.44 -7.80 20.45
N SER A 74 17.27 -7.69 21.50
CA SER A 74 18.13 -6.51 21.70
C SER A 74 19.06 -6.27 20.51
N ARG A 75 19.74 -7.32 20.02
CA ARG A 75 20.62 -7.20 18.84
C ARG A 75 19.87 -6.82 17.57
N ARG A 76 18.65 -7.35 17.37
CA ARG A 76 17.85 -7.04 16.19
C ARG A 76 17.31 -5.61 16.25
N PHE A 77 16.82 -5.18 17.41
CA PHE A 77 16.36 -3.83 17.67
C PHE A 77 17.45 -2.81 17.35
N TRP A 78 18.63 -2.93 17.98
CA TRP A 78 19.74 -1.99 17.75
C TRP A 78 20.27 -2.04 16.33
N ARG A 79 20.16 -3.18 15.64
CA ARG A 79 20.58 -3.29 14.24
C ARG A 79 19.65 -2.55 13.26
N LEU A 80 18.34 -2.56 13.49
CA LEU A 80 17.35 -2.06 12.52
C LEU A 80 16.73 -0.73 12.93
N TYR A 81 16.23 -0.65 14.16
CA TYR A 81 15.35 0.42 14.63
C TYR A 81 15.98 1.82 14.55
N PRO A 82 17.27 2.05 14.91
CA PRO A 82 17.86 3.39 14.86
C PRO A 82 17.86 4.00 13.46
N ALA A 83 18.30 3.27 12.44
CA ALA A 83 18.32 3.77 11.06
C ALA A 83 16.91 4.01 10.51
N PHE A 84 15.97 3.12 10.86
CA PHE A 84 14.55 3.28 10.51
C PHE A 84 13.95 4.57 11.10
N ILE A 85 14.15 4.81 12.40
CA ILE A 85 13.62 5.99 13.07
C ILE A 85 14.26 7.27 12.55
N VAL A 86 15.58 7.28 12.34
CA VAL A 86 16.26 8.43 11.74
C VAL A 86 15.71 8.75 10.36
N MET A 87 15.51 7.75 9.50
CA MET A 87 14.92 7.95 8.18
C MET A 87 13.52 8.56 8.27
N ILE A 88 12.68 8.04 9.18
CA ILE A 88 11.31 8.56 9.39
C ILE A 88 11.35 10.04 9.79
N PHE A 89 12.12 10.40 10.82
CA PHE A 89 12.20 11.77 11.30
C PHE A 89 12.82 12.71 10.27
N LEU A 90 13.88 12.28 9.59
CA LEU A 90 14.53 13.07 8.54
C LEU A 90 13.56 13.33 7.39
N THR A 91 12.84 12.31 6.93
CA THR A 91 11.83 12.45 5.88
C THR A 91 10.75 13.42 6.32
N THR A 92 10.16 13.24 7.50
CA THR A 92 9.14 14.14 8.04
C THR A 92 9.64 15.58 8.21
N ALA A 93 10.89 15.77 8.59
CA ALA A 93 11.50 17.10 8.67
C ALA A 93 11.63 17.77 7.29
N VAL A 94 12.09 17.02 6.27
CA VAL A 94 12.17 17.52 4.90
C VAL A 94 10.78 17.88 4.38
N LEU A 95 9.77 17.05 4.63
CA LEU A 95 8.37 17.36 4.30
C LEU A 95 7.92 18.65 5.00
N ALA A 96 8.19 18.80 6.30
CA ALA A 96 7.75 19.96 7.07
C ALA A 96 8.33 21.29 6.57
N VAL A 97 9.56 21.27 6.07
CA VAL A 97 10.26 22.48 5.61
C VAL A 97 9.97 22.78 4.15
N ALA A 98 10.08 21.77 3.28
CA ALA A 98 10.06 21.98 1.83
C ALA A 98 8.70 21.69 1.17
N PHE A 99 7.88 20.83 1.79
CA PHE A 99 6.62 20.36 1.19
C PHE A 99 5.52 20.13 2.25
N PRO A 100 5.05 21.20 2.94
CA PRO A 100 4.13 21.05 4.07
C PRO A 100 2.82 20.34 3.73
N GLU A 101 2.38 20.38 2.47
CA GLU A 101 1.23 19.62 1.97
C GLU A 101 1.39 18.10 2.14
N GLY A 102 2.63 17.61 2.13
CA GLY A 102 2.99 16.21 2.35
C GLY A 102 2.73 15.71 3.76
N LEU A 103 2.49 16.61 4.72
CA LEU A 103 2.20 16.26 6.10
C LEU A 103 0.71 15.99 6.36
N PHE A 104 -0.17 16.31 5.40
CA PHE A 104 -1.60 16.13 5.57
C PHE A 104 -1.93 14.63 5.77
N GLY A 105 -2.59 14.30 6.88
CA GLY A 105 -2.95 12.91 7.21
C GLY A 105 -1.79 11.98 7.60
N ILE A 106 -0.54 12.48 7.69
CA ILE A 106 0.64 11.63 7.87
C ILE A 106 0.72 10.95 9.25
N ARG A 107 0.05 11.49 10.28
CA ARG A 107 0.17 11.03 11.67
C ARG A 107 -0.13 9.54 11.84
N GLY A 108 -1.20 9.04 11.23
CA GLY A 108 -1.57 7.63 11.31
C GLY A 108 -0.52 6.72 10.68
N SER A 109 0.01 7.11 9.51
CA SER A 109 1.12 6.41 8.86
C SER A 109 2.40 6.47 9.70
N LEU A 110 2.74 7.63 10.28
CA LEU A 110 3.92 7.81 11.12
C LEU A 110 3.89 6.91 12.36
N LEU A 111 2.82 6.98 13.15
CA LEU A 111 2.68 6.21 14.39
C LEU A 111 2.62 4.71 14.10
N SER A 112 1.87 4.30 13.07
CA SER A 112 1.79 2.89 12.70
C SER A 112 3.14 2.33 12.26
N ASN A 113 4.00 3.14 11.62
CA ASN A 113 5.37 2.75 11.30
C ASN A 113 6.26 2.61 12.54
N ILE A 114 6.24 3.58 13.45
CA ILE A 114 7.02 3.56 14.70
C ILE A 114 6.76 2.29 15.51
N PHE A 115 5.51 1.82 15.52
CA PHE A 115 5.08 0.61 16.23
C PHE A 115 5.07 -0.66 15.37
N TYR A 116 5.57 -0.61 14.13
CA TYR A 116 5.59 -1.76 13.20
C TYR A 116 4.22 -2.42 12.96
N VAL A 117 3.17 -1.60 12.82
CA VAL A 117 1.79 -1.99 12.49
C VAL A 117 1.24 -1.29 11.24
N ASN A 118 2.12 -0.68 10.42
CA ASN A 118 1.71 0.06 9.21
C ASN A 118 0.97 -0.84 8.20
N ASN A 119 1.37 -2.10 8.08
CA ASN A 119 0.67 -3.05 7.20
C ASN A 119 -0.84 -3.17 7.55
N TRP A 120 -1.19 -3.19 8.84
CA TRP A 120 -2.59 -3.22 9.30
C TRP A 120 -3.28 -1.87 9.16
N TYR A 121 -2.56 -0.77 9.39
CA TYR A 121 -3.06 0.58 9.13
C TYR A 121 -3.46 0.76 7.65
N GLN A 122 -2.65 0.28 6.71
CA GLN A 122 -2.97 0.36 5.28
C GLN A 122 -4.17 -0.50 4.89
N ILE A 123 -4.32 -1.69 5.49
CA ILE A 123 -5.52 -2.52 5.31
C ILE A 123 -6.76 -1.76 5.81
N ALA A 124 -6.72 -1.23 7.03
CA ALA A 124 -7.85 -0.54 7.65
C ALA A 124 -8.30 0.70 6.86
N ASN A 125 -7.34 1.45 6.29
CA ASN A 125 -7.62 2.66 5.52
C ASN A 125 -7.81 2.41 4.02
N SER A 126 -7.86 1.14 3.57
CA SER A 126 -8.03 0.78 2.15
C SER A 126 -6.97 1.40 1.21
N LEU A 127 -5.77 1.69 1.72
CA LEU A 127 -4.66 2.26 0.94
C LEU A 127 -4.06 1.17 0.05
N SER A 128 -4.11 1.34 -1.27
CA SER A 128 -3.59 0.33 -2.21
C SER A 128 -2.11 0.53 -2.51
N TYR A 129 -1.34 -0.55 -2.47
CA TYR A 129 0.09 -0.55 -2.83
C TYR A 129 0.32 -0.30 -4.33
N PHE A 130 -0.58 -0.85 -5.16
CA PHE A 130 -0.43 -0.88 -6.62
C PHE A 130 -1.28 0.17 -7.34
N ALA A 131 -2.10 0.92 -6.61
CA ALA A 131 -2.79 2.06 -7.18
C ALA A 131 -1.85 3.26 -7.23
N ALA A 132 -1.94 4.06 -8.29
CA ALA A 132 -1.37 5.40 -8.30
C ALA A 132 -2.11 6.25 -7.25
N SER A 133 -1.55 6.38 -6.06
CA SER A 133 -2.20 7.10 -4.96
C SER A 133 -1.94 8.60 -5.07
N ALA A 134 -3.01 9.40 -5.05
CA ALA A 134 -2.98 10.86 -4.99
C ALA A 134 -2.34 11.44 -3.71
N HIS A 135 -2.18 10.63 -2.66
CA HIS A 135 -1.55 11.04 -1.40
C HIS A 135 -0.04 10.77 -1.42
N TRP A 136 0.71 11.72 -0.87
CA TRP A 136 2.15 11.62 -0.63
C TRP A 136 2.46 10.57 0.44
N SER A 137 2.36 9.30 0.05
CA SER A 137 2.57 8.18 0.95
C SER A 137 4.04 7.74 0.91
N VAL A 138 4.91 8.67 1.36
CA VAL A 138 6.38 8.49 1.41
C VAL A 138 6.82 7.28 2.24
N PHE A 139 5.93 6.75 3.08
CA PHE A 139 6.18 5.62 3.96
C PHE A 139 5.39 4.36 3.58
N THR A 140 4.78 4.29 2.38
CA THR A 140 3.99 3.11 1.95
C THR A 140 4.80 1.83 2.08
N HIS A 141 6.02 1.80 1.54
CA HIS A 141 6.89 0.61 1.47
C HIS A 141 7.23 0.01 2.84
N LEU A 142 7.13 0.79 3.91
CA LEU A 142 7.43 0.35 5.28
C LEU A 142 6.43 -0.68 5.85
N TRP A 143 5.33 -0.96 5.14
CA TRP A 143 4.45 -2.09 5.46
C TRP A 143 5.23 -3.40 5.59
N SER A 144 6.21 -3.63 4.72
CA SER A 144 6.97 -4.87 4.66
C SER A 144 7.86 -5.05 5.90
N LEU A 145 8.41 -3.94 6.42
CA LEU A 145 9.19 -3.92 7.65
C LEU A 145 8.32 -4.20 8.87
N SER A 146 7.05 -3.78 8.83
CA SER A 146 6.08 -4.12 9.89
C SER A 146 5.83 -5.63 9.93
N VAL A 147 5.61 -6.26 8.77
CA VAL A 147 5.47 -7.72 8.65
C VAL A 147 6.75 -8.43 9.12
N GLU A 148 7.92 -7.95 8.71
CA GLU A 148 9.21 -8.49 9.11
C GLU A 148 9.45 -8.40 10.63
N ALA A 149 9.10 -7.27 11.26
CA ALA A 149 9.19 -7.10 12.71
C ALA A 149 8.22 -8.02 13.47
N GLN A 150 7.00 -8.20 12.99
CA GLN A 150 6.02 -9.13 13.54
C GLN A 150 6.52 -10.59 13.45
N PHE A 151 7.11 -10.97 12.31
CA PHE A 151 7.79 -12.27 12.17
C PHE A 151 8.95 -12.41 13.17
N TYR A 152 9.77 -11.37 13.36
CA TYR A 152 10.86 -11.39 14.33
C TYR A 152 10.40 -11.52 15.76
N LEU A 153 9.22 -11.00 16.10
CA LEU A 153 8.64 -11.22 17.42
C LEU A 153 8.20 -12.68 17.58
N PHE A 154 7.41 -13.20 16.64
CA PHE A 154 6.77 -14.52 16.75
C PHE A 154 7.73 -15.70 16.55
N TRP A 155 8.57 -15.66 15.52
CA TRP A 155 9.34 -16.82 15.07
C TRP A 155 10.33 -17.37 16.10
N PRO A 156 11.11 -16.55 16.83
CA PRO A 156 11.99 -17.07 17.88
C PRO A 156 11.24 -17.75 19.01
N LEU A 157 10.02 -17.31 19.35
CA LEU A 157 9.19 -17.94 20.38
C LEU A 157 8.73 -19.32 19.92
N LEU A 158 8.16 -19.40 18.72
CA LEU A 158 7.70 -20.66 18.12
C LEU A 158 8.84 -21.67 18.02
N LEU A 159 9.98 -21.26 17.45
CA LEU A 159 11.11 -22.16 17.25
C LEU A 159 11.73 -22.58 18.58
N SER A 160 11.81 -21.68 19.56
CA SER A 160 12.28 -22.05 20.91
C SER A 160 11.38 -23.11 21.53
N LEU A 161 10.05 -22.90 21.50
CA LEU A 161 9.09 -23.87 22.04
C LEU A 161 9.30 -25.26 21.43
N ILE A 162 9.46 -25.36 20.11
CA ILE A 162 9.72 -26.63 19.43
C ILE A 162 11.07 -27.26 19.85
N LEU A 163 12.12 -26.44 19.98
CA LEU A 163 13.47 -26.94 20.30
C LEU A 163 13.62 -27.39 21.75
N TYR A 164 12.82 -26.83 22.67
CA TYR A 164 12.86 -27.13 24.10
C TYR A 164 11.92 -28.26 24.54
N PHE A 165 10.85 -28.53 23.78
CA PHE A 165 9.86 -29.54 24.14
C PHE A 165 9.81 -30.69 23.11
N GLY A 166 10.58 -31.76 23.37
CA GLY A 166 10.31 -33.08 22.80
C GLY A 166 11.50 -33.83 22.19
N ASP A 167 11.48 -35.15 22.34
CA ASP A 167 12.44 -36.08 21.71
C ASP A 167 12.36 -36.05 20.17
N LYS A 168 11.20 -35.64 19.64
CA LYS A 168 10.89 -35.48 18.21
C LYS A 168 11.06 -34.04 17.70
N ARG A 169 11.76 -33.17 18.44
CA ARG A 169 11.92 -31.72 18.12
C ARG A 169 12.23 -31.40 16.66
N TRP A 170 12.99 -32.25 15.96
CA TRP A 170 13.34 -32.01 14.55
C TRP A 170 12.23 -32.31 13.56
N GLN A 171 11.43 -33.34 13.83
CA GLN A 171 10.22 -33.62 13.04
C GLN A 171 9.23 -32.48 13.23
N LEU A 172 9.04 -32.04 14.48
CA LEU A 172 8.18 -30.89 14.80
C LEU A 172 8.70 -29.58 14.19
N ALA A 173 10.02 -29.36 14.17
CA ALA A 173 10.66 -28.19 13.56
C ALA A 173 10.51 -28.14 12.03
N LEU A 174 10.17 -29.25 11.37
CA LEU A 174 9.83 -29.25 9.94
C LEU A 174 8.31 -29.22 9.73
N ILE A 175 7.56 -30.07 10.44
CA ILE A 175 6.11 -30.24 10.24
C ILE A 175 5.34 -28.97 10.62
N VAL A 176 5.58 -28.43 11.82
CA VAL A 176 4.79 -27.29 12.34
C VAL A 176 4.98 -26.05 11.46
N PRO A 177 6.22 -25.64 11.10
CA PRO A 177 6.39 -24.55 10.14
C PRO A 177 5.80 -24.82 8.76
N THR A 178 5.92 -26.06 8.25
CA THR A 178 5.34 -26.41 6.94
C THR A 178 3.82 -26.22 6.94
N ILE A 179 3.12 -26.67 7.98
CA ILE A 179 1.67 -26.45 8.13
C ILE A 179 1.35 -24.96 8.16
N PHE A 180 2.07 -24.15 8.96
CA PHE A 180 1.85 -22.71 8.99
C PHE A 180 2.12 -22.02 7.66
N ALA A 181 3.15 -22.45 6.91
CA ALA A 181 3.43 -21.93 5.58
C ALA A 181 2.30 -22.26 4.59
N LEU A 182 1.77 -23.49 4.63
CA LEU A 182 0.63 -23.89 3.80
C LEU A 182 -0.62 -23.09 4.14
N ILE A 183 -0.97 -22.96 5.42
CA ILE A 183 -2.11 -22.14 5.86
C ILE A 183 -1.95 -20.69 5.37
N SER A 184 -0.77 -20.11 5.58
CA SER A 184 -0.48 -18.73 5.18
C SER A 184 -0.57 -18.53 3.66
N ALA A 185 -0.02 -19.46 2.86
CA ALA A 185 -0.11 -19.42 1.40
C ALA A 185 -1.57 -19.60 0.90
N THR A 186 -2.33 -20.50 1.53
CA THR A 186 -3.76 -20.68 1.24
C THR A 186 -4.56 -19.43 1.58
N LEU A 187 -4.29 -18.78 2.72
CA LEU A 187 -4.92 -17.50 3.07
C LEU A 187 -4.57 -16.40 2.06
N PHE A 188 -3.33 -16.36 1.56
CA PHE A 188 -2.91 -15.41 0.51
C PHE A 188 -3.74 -15.56 -0.77
N ALA A 189 -4.04 -16.81 -1.15
CA ALA A 189 -4.85 -17.11 -2.32
C ALA A 189 -6.35 -16.82 -2.09
N ILE A 190 -6.92 -17.24 -0.96
CA ILE A 190 -8.36 -17.10 -0.68
C ILE A 190 -8.75 -15.65 -0.39
N LEU A 191 -7.89 -14.87 0.26
CA LEU A 191 -8.16 -13.47 0.58
C LEU A 191 -7.84 -12.52 -0.59
N TYR A 192 -7.38 -13.05 -1.73
CA TYR A 192 -7.24 -12.26 -2.94
C TYR A 192 -8.62 -11.79 -3.42
N SER A 193 -8.71 -10.51 -3.73
CA SER A 193 -9.87 -9.93 -4.40
C SER A 193 -9.40 -9.08 -5.57
N PRO A 194 -9.96 -9.26 -6.78
CA PRO A 194 -9.67 -8.38 -7.91
C PRO A 194 -10.10 -6.93 -7.67
N ILE A 195 -10.95 -6.68 -6.66
CA ILE A 195 -11.45 -5.35 -6.28
C ILE A 195 -10.46 -4.62 -5.36
N SER A 196 -9.82 -5.35 -4.45
CA SER A 196 -8.80 -4.81 -3.55
C SER A 196 -7.84 -5.91 -3.10
N THR A 197 -6.57 -5.73 -3.44
CA THR A 197 -5.52 -6.68 -3.07
C THR A 197 -4.99 -6.46 -1.65
N ASN A 198 -5.36 -5.36 -1.00
CA ASN A 198 -4.72 -4.86 0.24
C ASN A 198 -4.68 -5.90 1.36
N ARG A 199 -5.80 -6.60 1.61
CA ARG A 199 -5.88 -7.58 2.70
C ARG A 199 -4.96 -8.77 2.49
N ALA A 200 -4.91 -9.29 1.26
CA ALA A 200 -4.01 -10.38 0.89
C ALA A 200 -2.55 -9.90 0.88
N TYR A 201 -2.27 -8.74 0.28
CA TYR A 201 -0.91 -8.27 0.04
C TYR A 201 -0.19 -7.79 1.31
N TYR A 202 -0.89 -7.11 2.22
CA TYR A 202 -0.31 -6.55 3.46
C TYR A 202 -0.48 -7.45 4.70
N GLY A 203 -1.29 -8.50 4.62
CA GLY A 203 -1.53 -9.38 5.76
C GLY A 203 -0.25 -10.08 6.22
N THR A 204 0.05 -10.01 7.52
CA THR A 204 1.18 -10.78 8.06
C THR A 204 0.90 -12.27 7.99
N ASP A 205 -0.32 -12.66 8.33
CA ASP A 205 -0.85 -14.03 8.23
C ASP A 205 -0.81 -14.58 6.79
N THR A 206 -0.94 -13.72 5.78
CA THR A 206 -0.94 -14.12 4.37
C THR A 206 0.45 -14.06 3.73
N ARG A 207 1.43 -13.40 4.35
CA ARG A 207 2.79 -13.23 3.78
C ARG A 207 3.87 -14.00 4.55
N VAL A 208 3.56 -14.47 5.76
CA VAL A 208 4.54 -15.15 6.63
C VAL A 208 5.08 -16.44 6.02
N PHE A 209 4.35 -17.10 5.09
CA PHE A 209 4.83 -18.29 4.39
C PHE A 209 6.21 -18.10 3.74
N SER A 210 6.50 -16.93 3.15
CA SER A 210 7.80 -16.66 2.53
C SER A 210 8.94 -16.70 3.54
N PHE A 211 8.74 -16.10 4.71
CA PHE A 211 9.71 -16.17 5.81
C PHE A 211 9.88 -17.61 6.30
N ILE A 212 8.78 -18.33 6.50
CA ILE A 212 8.80 -19.69 7.00
C ILE A 212 9.53 -20.62 6.03
N ILE A 213 9.29 -20.51 4.72
CA ILE A 213 9.99 -21.28 3.69
C ILE A 213 11.51 -21.09 3.80
N GLY A 214 11.99 -19.86 3.97
CA GLY A 214 13.40 -19.59 4.23
C GLY A 214 13.90 -20.22 5.52
N GLY A 215 13.10 -20.17 6.59
CA GLY A 215 13.39 -20.82 7.86
C GLY A 215 13.48 -22.35 7.75
N ILE A 216 12.62 -22.98 6.97
CA ILE A 216 12.66 -24.42 6.68
C ILE A 216 13.98 -24.78 6.01
N VAL A 217 14.48 -23.98 5.06
CA VAL A 217 15.81 -24.20 4.46
C VAL A 217 16.91 -24.20 5.53
N ALA A 218 16.87 -23.25 6.47
CA ALA A 218 17.86 -23.20 7.55
C ALA A 218 17.75 -24.41 8.51
N ILE A 219 16.54 -24.85 8.85
CA ILE A 219 16.30 -26.04 9.69
C ILE A 219 16.81 -27.29 8.97
N PHE A 220 16.48 -27.44 7.70
CA PHE A 220 16.92 -28.55 6.86
C PHE A 220 18.45 -28.62 6.76
N MET A 221 19.11 -27.49 6.50
CA MET A 221 20.57 -27.41 6.49
C MET A 221 21.20 -27.66 7.87
N SER A 222 20.53 -27.29 8.95
CA SER A 222 21.04 -27.54 10.29
C SER A 222 20.92 -29.02 10.68
N LEU A 223 19.82 -29.66 10.27
CA LEU A 223 19.59 -31.10 10.40
C LEU A 223 20.64 -31.91 9.64
N ALA A 224 20.97 -31.48 8.41
CA ALA A 224 22.03 -32.05 7.59
C ALA A 224 23.37 -32.18 8.32
N ALA A 225 23.69 -31.17 9.14
CA ALA A 225 24.95 -31.07 9.87
C ALA A 225 24.90 -31.70 11.27
N SER A 226 23.80 -32.38 11.61
CA SER A 226 23.59 -33.07 12.89
C SER A 226 24.05 -34.53 12.80
N PRO A 227 24.68 -35.10 13.85
CA PRO A 227 25.01 -36.52 13.92
C PRO A 227 23.77 -37.44 13.82
N TYR A 228 22.61 -36.92 14.20
CA TYR A 228 21.33 -37.63 14.21
C TYR A 228 20.53 -37.42 12.91
N CYS A 229 21.19 -37.03 11.81
CA CYS A 229 20.53 -36.78 10.54
C CYS A 229 19.90 -38.07 9.97
N PRO A 230 18.58 -38.10 9.70
CA PRO A 230 17.95 -39.22 9.01
C PRO A 230 18.59 -39.49 7.63
N LYS A 231 18.82 -40.76 7.28
CA LYS A 231 19.43 -41.16 5.99
C LYS A 231 18.72 -40.56 4.77
N GLN A 232 17.40 -40.39 4.85
CA GLN A 232 16.58 -39.77 3.80
C GLN A 232 16.96 -38.30 3.56
N ILE A 233 17.17 -37.52 4.62
CA ILE A 233 17.61 -36.12 4.54
C ILE A 233 19.00 -36.04 3.90
N THR A 234 19.92 -36.92 4.31
CA THR A 234 21.26 -37.00 3.71
C THR A 234 21.22 -37.31 2.21
N ARG A 235 20.33 -38.21 1.76
CA ARG A 235 20.14 -38.50 0.32
C ARG A 235 19.61 -37.28 -0.44
N ILE A 236 18.61 -36.58 0.11
CA ILE A 236 18.06 -35.35 -0.50
C ILE A 236 19.15 -34.28 -0.60
N LEU A 237 19.98 -34.10 0.43
CA LEU A 237 21.09 -33.15 0.41
C LEU A 237 22.15 -33.50 -0.64
N ILE A 238 22.54 -34.77 -0.74
CA ILE A 238 23.48 -35.22 -1.76
C ILE A 238 22.88 -35.01 -3.15
N PHE A 239 21.58 -35.27 -3.33
CA PHE A 239 20.84 -34.94 -4.53
C PHE A 239 20.91 -33.43 -4.79
N PHE A 240 20.42 -32.54 -3.94
CA PHE A 240 20.49 -31.09 -4.20
C PHE A 240 21.92 -30.50 -4.26
N LYS A 241 22.93 -31.19 -3.72
CA LYS A 241 24.34 -30.80 -3.87
C LYS A 241 24.92 -31.23 -5.23
N LYS A 242 24.41 -32.32 -5.82
CA LYS A 242 24.83 -32.89 -7.12
C LYS A 242 23.93 -32.47 -8.29
N THR A 243 22.62 -32.55 -8.10
CA THR A 243 21.56 -32.00 -8.93
C THR A 243 21.66 -30.50 -8.95
N SER A 244 21.48 -29.87 -10.09
CA SER A 244 22.27 -29.89 -11.32
C SER A 244 22.15 -28.44 -11.78
N VAL A 245 23.06 -27.94 -12.62
CA VAL A 245 22.97 -26.57 -13.17
C VAL A 245 21.53 -26.24 -13.61
N TYR A 246 20.79 -27.22 -14.13
CA TYR A 246 19.37 -27.13 -14.49
C TYR A 246 18.41 -26.63 -13.39
N LEU A 247 18.50 -27.10 -12.14
CA LEU A 247 17.54 -26.74 -11.08
C LEU A 247 17.76 -25.30 -10.59
N ILE A 248 19.02 -24.85 -10.60
CA ILE A 248 19.42 -23.48 -10.30
C ILE A 248 19.04 -22.57 -11.46
N SER A 249 19.34 -22.98 -12.70
CA SER A 249 18.96 -22.25 -13.91
C SER A 249 17.45 -22.09 -14.00
N LEU A 250 16.67 -23.15 -13.72
CA LEU A 250 15.21 -23.07 -13.67
C LEU A 250 14.71 -22.12 -12.57
N SER A 251 15.32 -22.17 -11.38
CA SER A 251 14.95 -21.27 -10.28
C SER A 251 15.29 -19.81 -10.61
N LEU A 252 16.44 -19.57 -11.24
CA LEU A 252 16.87 -18.25 -11.68
C LEU A 252 15.98 -17.71 -12.80
N LEU A 253 15.71 -18.53 -13.83
CA LEU A 253 14.81 -18.20 -14.93
C LEU A 253 13.39 -17.94 -14.44
N GLY A 254 12.88 -18.78 -13.53
CA GLY A 254 11.57 -18.60 -12.92
C GLY A 254 11.50 -17.30 -12.11
N LEU A 255 12.56 -16.97 -11.37
CA LEU A 255 12.64 -15.71 -10.61
C LEU A 255 12.71 -14.49 -11.54
N ILE A 256 13.52 -14.54 -12.60
CA ILE A 256 13.59 -13.48 -13.63
C ILE A 256 12.24 -13.33 -14.35
N ALA A 257 11.62 -14.44 -14.75
CA ALA A 257 10.30 -14.43 -15.40
C ALA A 257 9.24 -13.80 -14.50
N LEU A 258 9.24 -14.10 -13.20
CA LEU A 258 8.34 -13.44 -12.24
C LEU A 258 8.62 -11.93 -12.12
N PHE A 259 9.87 -11.50 -12.13
CA PHE A 259 10.21 -10.07 -12.09
C PHE A 259 9.77 -9.30 -13.35
N ILE A 260 9.69 -9.98 -14.50
CA ILE A 260 9.27 -9.38 -15.77
C ILE A 260 7.75 -9.46 -15.96
N LEU A 261 7.16 -10.63 -15.70
CA LEU A 261 5.77 -10.96 -16.06
C LEU A 261 4.77 -10.66 -14.95
N ALA A 262 5.18 -10.68 -13.67
CA ALA A 262 4.24 -10.47 -12.58
C ALA A 262 3.79 -9.02 -12.52
N ASN A 263 2.48 -8.82 -12.41
CA ASN A 263 1.90 -7.55 -12.01
C ASN A 263 1.09 -7.75 -10.73
N GLY A 264 1.27 -6.87 -9.75
CA GLY A 264 0.67 -6.97 -8.43
C GLY A 264 -0.85 -6.97 -8.35
N VAL A 265 -1.56 -6.68 -9.44
CA VAL A 265 -3.03 -6.80 -9.50
C VAL A 265 -3.53 -8.11 -10.13
N GLN A 266 -2.65 -8.95 -10.67
CA GLN A 266 -3.04 -10.17 -11.37
C GLN A 266 -3.28 -11.33 -10.40
N ALA A 267 -4.38 -12.06 -10.59
CA ALA A 267 -4.82 -13.15 -9.71
C ALA A 267 -3.78 -14.27 -9.53
N TRP A 268 -3.10 -14.67 -10.60
CA TRP A 268 -2.14 -15.77 -10.56
C TRP A 268 -0.94 -15.50 -9.63
N VAL A 269 -0.59 -14.22 -9.41
CA VAL A 269 0.45 -13.81 -8.45
C VAL A 269 0.07 -14.23 -7.03
N TYR A 270 -1.22 -14.17 -6.70
CA TYR A 270 -1.76 -14.52 -5.39
C TYR A 270 -2.03 -16.01 -5.24
N TYR A 271 -2.51 -16.67 -6.29
CA TYR A 271 -2.81 -18.10 -6.24
C TYR A 271 -1.57 -18.98 -6.15
N PHE A 272 -0.50 -18.65 -6.89
CA PHE A 272 0.72 -19.46 -6.89
C PHE A 272 2.00 -18.66 -7.16
N GLY A 273 1.95 -17.51 -7.84
CA GLY A 273 3.15 -16.79 -8.27
C GLY A 273 4.10 -16.44 -7.11
N MET A 274 3.59 -15.89 -6.00
CA MET A 274 4.42 -15.56 -4.84
C MET A 274 4.91 -16.79 -4.06
N LEU A 275 4.16 -17.87 -4.08
CA LEU A 275 4.59 -19.15 -3.50
C LEU A 275 5.75 -19.74 -4.32
N LEU A 276 5.61 -19.80 -5.65
CA LEU A 276 6.67 -20.23 -6.55
C LEU A 276 7.93 -19.37 -6.42
N LEU A 277 7.77 -18.05 -6.32
CA LEU A 277 8.89 -17.14 -6.09
C LEU A 277 9.63 -17.47 -4.79
N SER A 278 8.88 -17.77 -3.73
CA SER A 278 9.45 -18.13 -2.42
C SER A 278 10.21 -19.45 -2.50
N ILE A 279 9.69 -20.43 -3.25
CA ILE A 279 10.33 -21.73 -3.50
C ILE A 279 11.61 -21.56 -4.33
N PHE A 280 11.57 -20.83 -5.45
CA PHE A 280 12.76 -20.54 -6.27
C PHE A 280 13.84 -19.84 -5.45
N THR A 281 13.44 -18.85 -4.64
CA THR A 281 14.36 -18.16 -3.74
C THR A 281 14.98 -19.13 -2.72
N ALA A 282 14.18 -20.01 -2.12
CA ALA A 282 14.66 -21.02 -1.17
C ALA A 282 15.67 -21.99 -1.79
N ILE A 283 15.45 -22.42 -3.03
CA ILE A 283 16.38 -23.27 -3.79
C ILE A 283 17.70 -22.53 -4.02
N LEU A 284 17.64 -21.25 -4.43
CA LEU A 284 18.84 -20.43 -4.63
C LEU A 284 19.61 -20.20 -3.31
N ILE A 285 18.91 -19.92 -2.21
CA ILE A 285 19.52 -19.78 -0.88
C ILE A 285 20.21 -21.09 -0.48
N PHE A 286 19.54 -22.22 -0.62
CA PHE A 286 20.11 -23.54 -0.30
C PHE A 286 21.39 -23.79 -1.12
N TYR A 287 21.34 -23.53 -2.42
CA TYR A 287 22.48 -23.74 -3.32
C TYR A 287 23.66 -22.83 -2.98
N LEU A 288 23.44 -21.51 -2.85
CA LEU A 288 24.49 -20.54 -2.52
C LEU A 288 25.12 -20.80 -1.15
N SER A 289 24.35 -21.38 -0.23
CA SER A 289 24.85 -21.75 1.10
C SER A 289 25.64 -23.06 1.10
N SER A 290 25.33 -23.98 0.18
CA SER A 290 25.97 -25.29 0.08
C SER A 290 27.19 -25.30 -0.85
N ASN A 291 27.21 -24.41 -1.85
CA ASN A 291 28.23 -24.32 -2.90
C ASN A 291 28.76 -22.88 -3.07
N PRO A 292 29.32 -22.24 -2.02
CA PRO A 292 29.75 -20.84 -2.09
C PRO A 292 30.89 -20.57 -3.10
N GLN A 293 31.63 -21.60 -3.51
CA GLN A 293 32.76 -21.53 -4.44
C GLN A 293 32.38 -21.89 -5.89
N SER A 294 31.12 -22.18 -6.19
CA SER A 294 30.71 -22.38 -7.58
C SER A 294 30.75 -21.08 -8.37
N GLU A 295 30.77 -21.15 -9.70
CA GLU A 295 30.75 -19.97 -10.58
C GLU A 295 29.60 -19.01 -10.22
N PHE A 296 28.39 -19.54 -10.03
CA PHE A 296 27.24 -18.75 -9.60
C PHE A 296 27.41 -18.19 -8.17
N GLY A 297 28.02 -18.95 -7.26
CA GLY A 297 28.35 -18.49 -5.91
C GLY A 297 29.34 -17.31 -5.92
N LEU A 298 30.37 -17.38 -6.76
CA LEU A 298 31.36 -16.32 -6.96
C LEU A 298 30.77 -15.10 -7.66
N LEU A 299 29.93 -15.30 -8.69
CA LEU A 299 29.19 -14.24 -9.37
C LEU A 299 28.31 -13.47 -8.38
N MET A 300 27.50 -14.19 -7.60
CA MET A 300 26.62 -13.57 -6.60
C MET A 300 27.39 -12.99 -5.40
N GLY A 301 28.57 -13.52 -5.11
CA GLY A 301 29.49 -13.08 -4.07
C GLY A 301 30.47 -11.98 -4.50
N ASN A 302 30.34 -11.43 -5.71
CA ASN A 302 31.27 -10.43 -6.23
C ASN A 302 31.29 -9.15 -5.37
N ARG A 303 32.32 -8.30 -5.55
CA ARG A 303 32.49 -7.10 -4.72
C ARG A 303 31.34 -6.09 -4.82
N TYR A 304 30.73 -5.94 -6.00
CA TYR A 304 29.66 -4.96 -6.25
C TYR A 304 28.34 -5.43 -5.63
N PHE A 305 27.98 -6.70 -5.84
CA PHE A 305 26.80 -7.31 -5.24
C PHE A 305 26.91 -7.39 -3.73
N ARG A 306 28.10 -7.68 -3.18
CA ARG A 306 28.33 -7.56 -1.74
C ARG A 306 28.19 -6.13 -1.24
N TYR A 307 28.68 -5.14 -2.00
CA TYR A 307 28.53 -3.74 -1.64
C TYR A 307 27.05 -3.36 -1.51
N ILE A 308 26.28 -3.55 -2.58
CA ILE A 308 24.84 -3.22 -2.63
C ILE A 308 24.06 -4.05 -1.60
N GLY A 309 24.28 -5.36 -1.57
CA GLY A 309 23.58 -6.29 -0.67
C GLY A 309 23.76 -5.94 0.80
N SER A 310 24.99 -5.61 1.21
CA SER A 310 25.27 -5.21 2.60
C SER A 310 24.60 -3.90 3.02
N ARG A 311 24.21 -3.04 2.06
CA ARG A 311 23.51 -1.77 2.25
C ARG A 311 22.03 -1.83 1.91
N SER A 312 21.54 -2.98 1.46
CA SER A 312 20.16 -3.17 0.97
C SER A 312 19.10 -2.69 1.96
N TYR A 313 19.35 -2.82 3.26
CA TYR A 313 18.46 -2.29 4.29
C TYR A 313 18.34 -0.75 4.23
N SER A 314 19.47 -0.04 4.28
CA SER A 314 19.46 1.43 4.16
C SER A 314 18.91 1.87 2.81
N ILE A 315 19.29 1.21 1.71
CA ILE A 315 18.74 1.49 0.37
C ILE A 315 17.20 1.35 0.37
N TYR A 316 16.68 0.26 0.94
CA TYR A 316 15.25 0.02 1.06
C TYR A 316 14.53 1.10 1.88
N LEU A 317 15.13 1.58 2.97
CA LEU A 317 14.54 2.63 3.80
C LEU A 317 14.34 3.92 3.01
N TYR A 318 15.36 4.38 2.30
CA TYR A 318 15.38 5.72 1.70
C TYR A 318 14.84 5.78 0.27
N GLN A 319 14.75 4.65 -0.46
CA GLN A 319 14.39 4.66 -1.88
C GLN A 319 13.09 5.41 -2.19
N LEU A 320 11.97 5.07 -1.54
CA LEU A 320 10.66 5.63 -1.87
C LEU A 320 10.52 7.10 -1.43
N PRO A 321 10.89 7.50 -0.20
CA PRO A 321 10.89 8.91 0.18
C PRO A 321 11.69 9.79 -0.78
N ILE A 322 12.91 9.37 -1.14
CA ILE A 322 13.78 10.14 -2.03
C ILE A 322 13.17 10.26 -3.43
N MET A 323 12.69 9.15 -4.00
CA MET A 323 12.03 9.17 -5.31
C MET A 323 10.83 10.11 -5.35
N MET A 324 9.95 10.04 -4.33
CA MET A 324 8.77 10.90 -4.26
C MET A 324 9.11 12.39 -4.13
N ILE A 325 10.15 12.72 -3.35
CA ILE A 325 10.61 14.10 -3.20
C ILE A 325 11.20 14.61 -4.52
N ILE A 326 12.03 13.82 -5.20
CA ILE A 326 12.67 14.21 -6.47
C ILE A 326 11.63 14.35 -7.58
N GLU A 327 10.65 13.45 -7.66
CA GLU A 327 9.54 13.53 -8.62
C GLU A 327 8.77 14.85 -8.52
N ARG A 328 8.67 15.41 -7.33
CA ARG A 328 8.00 16.69 -7.09
C ARG A 328 8.85 17.90 -7.47
N ILE A 329 10.17 17.82 -7.28
CA ILE A 329 11.09 18.90 -7.65
C ILE A 329 11.29 18.95 -9.17
N PHE A 330 11.36 17.79 -9.82
CA PHE A 330 11.62 17.65 -11.25
C PHE A 330 10.45 16.95 -11.95
N PRO A 331 9.38 17.69 -12.30
CA PRO A 331 8.28 17.14 -13.09
C PRO A 331 8.78 16.74 -14.48
N VAL A 332 8.33 15.58 -14.97
CA VAL A 332 8.74 15.04 -16.26
C VAL A 332 7.84 15.55 -17.38
N VAL A 333 8.44 16.23 -18.35
CA VAL A 333 7.77 16.66 -19.58
C VAL A 333 8.35 15.98 -20.83
N SER A 334 9.52 15.35 -20.72
CA SER A 334 10.18 14.61 -21.80
C SER A 334 10.83 13.29 -21.32
N LEU A 335 11.20 12.41 -22.25
CA LEU A 335 11.94 11.18 -21.93
C LEU A 335 13.31 11.46 -21.28
N LEU A 336 13.98 12.55 -21.70
CA LEU A 336 15.27 12.94 -21.12
C LEU A 336 15.10 13.34 -19.65
N ASP A 337 14.04 14.06 -19.30
CA ASP A 337 13.75 14.44 -17.91
C ASP A 337 13.54 13.19 -17.04
N ASP A 338 12.84 12.17 -17.56
CA ASP A 338 12.60 10.93 -16.82
C ASP A 338 13.89 10.17 -16.53
N ILE A 339 14.79 10.09 -17.52
CA ILE A 339 16.10 9.45 -17.38
C ILE A 339 16.96 10.23 -16.37
N LEU A 340 17.07 11.54 -16.51
CA LEU A 340 17.86 12.39 -15.60
C LEU A 340 17.33 12.33 -14.17
N ARG A 341 16.01 12.37 -13.99
CA ARG A 341 15.34 12.21 -12.70
C ARG A 341 15.65 10.85 -12.06
N SER A 342 15.59 9.78 -12.85
CA SER A 342 15.85 8.42 -12.39
C SER A 342 17.31 8.25 -11.94
N ILE A 343 18.26 8.73 -12.74
CA ILE A 343 19.69 8.73 -12.41
C ILE A 343 19.93 9.54 -11.13
N THR A 344 19.36 10.74 -11.04
CA THR A 344 19.48 11.61 -9.86
C THR A 344 18.94 10.93 -8.61
N SER A 345 17.78 10.26 -8.73
CA SER A 345 17.19 9.50 -7.63
C SER A 345 18.10 8.39 -7.15
N VAL A 346 18.65 7.57 -8.06
CA VAL A 346 19.56 6.48 -7.70
C VAL A 346 20.83 7.02 -7.02
N LEU A 347 21.42 8.09 -7.54
CA LEU A 347 22.62 8.69 -6.95
C LEU A 347 22.37 9.19 -5.52
N ILE A 348 21.27 9.91 -5.29
CA ILE A 348 20.92 10.42 -3.96
C ILE A 348 20.58 9.27 -3.02
N ILE A 349 19.85 8.24 -3.47
CA ILE A 349 19.57 7.04 -2.68
C ILE A 349 20.87 6.37 -2.23
N LEU A 350 21.79 6.12 -3.16
CA LEU A 350 23.06 5.47 -2.85
C LEU A 350 23.91 6.31 -1.89
N PHE A 351 23.93 7.64 -2.08
CA PHE A 351 24.66 8.55 -1.21
C PHE A 351 24.09 8.58 0.22
N VAL A 352 22.79 8.84 0.38
CA VAL A 352 22.13 8.90 1.69
C VAL A 352 22.17 7.54 2.39
N SER A 353 22.00 6.45 1.63
CA SER A 353 22.11 5.10 2.16
C SER A 353 23.52 4.78 2.65
N GLU A 354 24.56 5.26 1.96
CA GLU A 354 25.95 5.08 2.41
C GLU A 354 26.20 5.81 3.73
N LEU A 355 25.71 7.05 3.85
CA LEU A 355 25.81 7.83 5.09
C LEU A 355 25.07 7.13 6.24
N SER A 356 23.81 6.74 6.03
CA SER A 356 23.03 6.02 7.04
C SER A 356 23.69 4.70 7.44
N TYR A 357 24.17 3.92 6.47
CA TYR A 357 24.85 2.65 6.73
C TYR A 357 26.10 2.84 7.60
N ARG A 358 26.95 3.82 7.27
CA ARG A 358 28.21 4.06 7.98
C ARG A 358 28.02 4.74 9.34
N LEU A 359 27.14 5.73 9.42
CA LEU A 359 27.00 6.59 10.59
C LEU A 359 25.99 6.06 11.62
N ILE A 360 25.04 5.23 11.19
CA ILE A 360 23.95 4.75 12.04
C ILE A 360 24.00 3.23 12.14
N GLU A 361 23.86 2.50 11.03
CA GLU A 361 23.73 1.03 11.07
C GLU A 361 24.99 0.35 11.62
N MET A 362 26.17 0.71 11.11
CA MET A 362 27.45 0.07 11.46
C MET A 362 27.86 0.22 12.94
N PRO A 363 27.72 1.40 13.58
CA PRO A 363 27.97 1.58 15.01
C PRO A 363 27.13 0.66 15.90
N PHE A 364 25.83 0.53 15.62
CA PHE A 364 24.97 -0.35 16.40
C PHE A 364 25.18 -1.83 16.09
N ARG A 365 25.64 -2.17 14.87
CA ARG A 365 25.93 -3.56 14.46
C ARG A 365 27.11 -4.20 15.19
N HIS A 366 28.13 -3.43 15.58
CA HIS A 366 29.35 -3.94 16.21
C HIS A 366 29.41 -3.76 17.74
N GLY A 367 28.32 -3.28 18.34
CA GLY A 367 28.29 -2.88 19.75
C GLY A 367 28.86 -1.47 19.91
N PHE A 368 28.00 -0.55 20.37
CA PHE A 368 28.24 0.88 20.49
C PHE A 368 29.52 1.26 21.26
N VAL A 369 29.98 0.39 22.17
CA VAL A 369 31.00 0.70 23.17
C VAL A 369 32.45 0.43 22.71
N LEU A 370 32.69 -0.39 21.69
CA LEU A 370 34.04 -0.94 21.45
C LEU A 370 34.81 -0.36 20.24
N ARG A 371 34.26 0.60 19.48
CA ARG A 371 34.89 1.10 18.24
C ARG A 371 34.81 2.61 17.99
N LEU A 372 34.39 3.42 18.95
CA LEU A 372 34.55 4.88 18.86
C LEU A 372 36.03 5.32 18.91
N THR A 373 36.96 4.40 19.14
CA THR A 373 38.41 4.68 19.20
C THR A 373 39.16 4.57 17.87
N LYS A 374 38.52 4.13 16.76
CA LYS A 374 39.22 3.85 15.48
C LYS A 374 38.65 4.50 14.22
N LEU A 375 37.56 5.24 14.30
CA LEU A 375 37.07 6.07 13.20
C LEU A 375 37.42 7.53 13.50
N ALA A 376 38.17 8.17 12.61
CA ALA A 376 38.54 9.59 12.69
C ALA A 376 37.36 10.57 12.56
N PHE A 377 36.13 10.11 12.84
CA PHE A 377 34.93 10.91 12.88
C PHE A 377 34.53 11.07 14.34
N ASN A 378 34.61 12.29 14.86
CA ASN A 378 34.38 12.62 16.25
C ASN A 378 33.00 12.10 16.67
N TRP A 379 32.94 11.21 17.66
CA TRP A 379 31.68 10.65 18.18
C TRP A 379 30.70 11.73 18.64
N LYS A 380 31.24 12.89 19.04
CA LYS A 380 30.46 14.09 19.34
C LYS A 380 29.69 14.59 18.12
N THR A 381 30.26 14.51 16.91
CA THR A 381 29.61 14.87 15.64
C THR A 381 28.46 13.95 15.29
N ILE A 382 28.61 12.63 15.47
CA ILE A 382 27.53 11.66 15.24
C ILE A 382 26.40 11.87 16.26
N LEU A 383 26.75 12.09 17.52
CA LEU A 383 25.78 12.39 18.57
C LEU A 383 25.07 13.71 18.29
N SER A 384 25.78 14.77 17.88
CA SER A 384 25.18 16.06 17.55
C SER A 384 24.33 16.01 16.28
N ILE A 385 24.70 15.23 15.25
CA ILE A 385 23.85 15.01 14.07
C ILE A 385 22.59 14.24 14.48
N THR A 386 22.72 13.22 15.32
CA THR A 386 21.58 12.44 15.81
C THR A 386 20.65 13.33 16.64
N VAL A 387 21.20 14.07 17.61
CA VAL A 387 20.45 15.02 18.43
C VAL A 387 19.81 16.11 17.57
N ALA A 388 20.51 16.63 16.56
CA ALA A 388 19.95 17.60 15.63
C ALA A 388 18.81 16.99 14.79
N VAL A 389 18.93 15.77 14.28
CA VAL A 389 17.85 15.10 13.54
C VAL A 389 16.66 14.80 14.44
N PHE A 390 16.88 14.39 15.69
CA PHE A 390 15.80 14.18 16.67
C PHE A 390 15.19 15.50 17.15
N ALA A 391 15.97 16.56 17.29
CA ALA A 391 15.50 17.88 17.67
C ALA A 391 14.70 18.50 16.52
N ILE A 392 15.25 18.51 15.30
CA ILE A 392 14.59 18.98 14.07
C ILE A 392 13.34 18.14 13.78
N GLY A 393 13.45 16.81 13.85
CA GLY A 393 12.32 15.89 13.68
C GLY A 393 11.27 16.02 14.76
N GLY A 394 11.69 16.27 16.01
CA GLY A 394 10.81 16.56 17.15
C GLY A 394 10.13 17.93 17.04
N THR A 395 10.83 18.97 16.57
CA THR A 395 10.23 20.26 16.26
C THR A 395 9.36 20.19 15.02
N ALA A 396 9.70 19.42 13.99
CA ALA A 396 8.85 19.18 12.83
C ALA A 396 7.60 18.40 13.24
N PHE A 397 7.73 17.42 14.13
CA PHE A 397 6.59 16.73 14.75
C PHE A 397 5.75 17.70 15.62
N GLY A 398 6.40 18.58 16.38
CA GLY A 398 5.76 19.65 17.15
C GLY A 398 5.08 20.71 16.28
N LEU A 399 5.64 21.02 15.10
CA LEU A 399 5.09 21.91 14.09
C LEU A 399 3.96 21.23 13.33
N VAL A 400 4.03 19.93 13.02
CA VAL A 400 2.88 19.10 12.59
C VAL A 400 1.78 19.09 13.65
N SER A 401 2.16 19.20 14.93
CA SER A 401 1.25 19.30 16.08
C SER A 401 0.73 20.72 16.31
N LYS A 402 1.39 21.78 15.81
CA LYS A 402 0.90 23.17 15.83
C LYS A 402 0.13 23.57 14.57
N SER A 403 0.50 23.02 13.40
CA SER A 403 -0.36 22.89 12.21
C SER A 403 -1.58 22.00 12.48
N ALA A 404 -1.76 21.50 13.70
CA ALA A 404 -3.04 20.98 14.18
C ALA A 404 -4.17 22.01 14.20
N VAL A 405 -3.86 23.31 14.06
CA VAL A 405 -4.89 24.29 13.72
C VAL A 405 -5.54 23.96 12.36
N ARG A 406 -4.76 23.47 11.38
CA ARG A 406 -5.26 22.88 10.12
C ARG A 406 -5.74 21.42 10.26
N SER A 407 -5.28 20.68 11.28
CA SER A 407 -5.80 19.33 11.57
C SER A 407 -7.15 19.35 12.26
N LYS A 408 -7.52 20.41 12.99
CA LYS A 408 -8.91 20.59 13.46
C LYS A 408 -9.86 20.62 12.27
N ASP A 409 -9.52 21.31 11.19
CA ASP A 409 -10.35 21.37 9.99
C ASP A 409 -10.46 19.98 9.32
N ALA A 410 -9.35 19.23 9.24
CA ALA A 410 -9.35 17.87 8.70
C ALA A 410 -10.12 16.88 9.59
N ASP A 411 -9.98 16.97 10.91
CA ASP A 411 -10.71 16.14 11.87
C ASP A 411 -12.21 16.52 11.87
N GLN A 412 -12.54 17.80 11.75
CA GLN A 412 -13.91 18.30 11.57
C GLN A 412 -14.50 17.83 10.24
N LEU A 413 -13.73 17.87 9.16
CA LEU A 413 -14.14 17.35 7.85
C LEU A 413 -14.39 15.84 7.93
N GLN A 414 -13.48 15.07 8.53
CA GLN A 414 -13.68 13.63 8.71
C GLN A 414 -14.91 13.33 9.58
N GLN A 415 -15.14 14.10 10.65
CA GLN A 415 -16.34 13.99 11.48
C GLN A 415 -17.61 14.36 10.70
N LYS A 416 -17.58 15.42 9.90
CA LYS A 416 -18.67 15.82 8.98
C LYS A 416 -18.99 14.70 8.01
N LEU A 417 -17.99 14.16 7.31
CA LEU A 417 -18.15 13.07 6.34
C LEU A 417 -18.67 11.78 7.00
N ASN A 418 -18.19 11.45 8.20
CA ASN A 418 -18.70 10.31 8.98
C ASN A 418 -20.17 10.51 9.39
N LYS A 419 -20.55 11.74 9.78
CA LYS A 419 -21.94 12.09 10.10
C LYS A 419 -22.82 12.00 8.86
N SER A 420 -22.37 12.54 7.72
CA SER A 420 -23.09 12.45 6.45
C SER A 420 -23.24 11.00 5.99
N SER A 421 -22.21 10.16 6.13
CA SER A 421 -22.27 8.73 5.83
C SER A 421 -23.38 8.02 6.62
N LYS A 422 -23.51 8.28 7.93
CA LYS A 422 -24.59 7.73 8.76
C LYS A 422 -25.97 8.23 8.33
N VAL A 423 -26.08 9.50 7.95
CA VAL A 423 -27.34 10.08 7.43
C VAL A 423 -27.73 9.41 6.11
N ILE A 424 -26.76 9.23 5.22
CA ILE A 424 -26.93 8.55 3.93
C ILE A 424 -27.41 7.12 4.14
N GLU A 425 -26.79 6.36 5.05
CA GLU A 425 -27.20 4.99 5.34
C GLU A 425 -28.65 4.91 5.83
N LYS A 426 -29.02 5.80 6.78
CA LYS A 426 -30.40 5.90 7.27
C LYS A 426 -31.39 6.25 6.15
N ARG A 427 -31.01 7.15 5.24
CA ARG A 427 -31.84 7.58 4.11
C ARG A 427 -31.91 6.54 2.98
N ASN A 428 -30.85 5.77 2.75
CA ASN A 428 -30.86 4.61 1.86
C ASN A 428 -31.89 3.59 2.32
N ASN A 429 -31.94 3.28 3.62
CA ASN A 429 -32.93 2.36 4.17
C ASN A 429 -34.37 2.87 3.95
N LYS A 430 -34.60 4.18 4.14
CA LYS A 430 -35.88 4.82 3.84
C LYS A 430 -36.21 4.78 2.35
N ALA A 431 -35.24 5.05 1.47
CA ALA A 431 -35.41 5.00 0.02
C ALA A 431 -35.80 3.59 -0.45
N VAL A 432 -35.15 2.55 0.10
CA VAL A 432 -35.54 1.15 -0.17
C VAL A 432 -36.97 0.85 0.27
N GLN A 433 -37.40 1.35 1.43
CA GLN A 433 -38.78 1.19 1.90
C GLN A 433 -39.78 1.95 1.02
N ALA A 434 -39.50 3.22 0.69
CA ALA A 434 -40.34 4.05 -0.15
C ALA A 434 -40.52 3.47 -1.57
N ARG A 435 -39.46 2.88 -2.12
CA ARG A 435 -39.50 2.17 -3.42
C ARG A 435 -40.37 0.90 -3.37
N LYS A 436 -40.46 0.24 -2.21
CA LYS A 436 -41.32 -0.94 -2.01
C LYS A 436 -42.79 -0.57 -1.79
N SER A 437 -43.08 0.57 -1.16
CA SER A 437 -44.47 1.03 -0.94
C SER A 437 -45.09 1.67 -2.18
N SER A 438 -44.29 2.23 -3.09
CA SER A 438 -44.80 2.79 -4.36
C SER A 438 -45.33 1.75 -5.35
N SER A 439 -45.20 0.45 -5.06
CA SER A 439 -45.84 -0.61 -5.86
C SER A 439 -47.26 -0.96 -5.39
N SER A 440 -47.81 -0.30 -4.37
CA SER A 440 -49.09 -0.71 -3.75
C SER A 440 -50.08 0.40 -3.39
N SER A 441 -49.96 1.64 -3.88
CA SER A 441 -50.99 2.66 -3.62
C SER A 441 -51.05 3.76 -4.68
N THR A 442 -52.15 3.75 -5.43
CA THR A 442 -52.67 4.91 -6.16
C THR A 442 -53.56 5.71 -5.19
N SER A 443 -53.36 7.03 -5.12
CA SER A 443 -54.33 8.09 -4.80
C SER A 443 -53.93 9.10 -3.69
N SER A 444 -54.10 10.38 -4.08
CA SER A 444 -54.42 11.60 -3.32
C SER A 444 -53.49 12.06 -2.18
N ALA A 445 -52.60 13.01 -2.49
CA ALA A 445 -52.16 14.06 -1.56
C ALA A 445 -51.62 15.27 -2.38
N SER A 446 -52.47 16.26 -2.67
CA SER A 446 -52.14 17.38 -3.57
C SER A 446 -52.13 18.76 -2.91
N SER A 447 -52.13 18.85 -1.57
CA SER A 447 -52.07 20.15 -0.86
C SER A 447 -50.87 20.30 0.07
N SER A 448 -50.27 19.20 0.53
CA SER A 448 -49.05 19.23 1.33
C SER A 448 -47.76 19.17 0.50
N SER A 449 -47.82 18.60 -0.71
CA SER A 449 -46.69 18.52 -1.66
C SER A 449 -46.25 19.90 -2.13
N ASP A 450 -47.18 20.76 -2.54
CA ASP A 450 -46.88 22.07 -3.13
C ASP A 450 -46.10 22.99 -2.16
N SER A 451 -46.46 22.96 -0.88
CA SER A 451 -45.75 23.73 0.16
C SER A 451 -44.31 23.21 0.40
N HIS A 452 -44.11 21.90 0.29
CA HIS A 452 -42.81 21.26 0.47
C HIS A 452 -41.90 21.50 -0.73
N GLU A 453 -42.45 21.40 -1.94
CA GLU A 453 -41.75 21.67 -3.19
C GLU A 453 -41.31 23.13 -3.28
N GLN A 454 -42.19 24.08 -2.93
CA GLN A 454 -41.85 25.51 -2.87
C GLN A 454 -40.74 25.80 -1.85
N GLN A 455 -40.75 25.11 -0.71
CA GLN A 455 -39.70 25.24 0.30
C GLN A 455 -38.35 24.73 -0.23
N LEU A 456 -38.33 23.56 -0.86
CA LEU A 456 -37.10 22.99 -1.45
C LEU A 456 -36.58 23.85 -2.61
N ALA A 457 -37.48 24.32 -3.48
CA ALA A 457 -37.18 25.23 -4.58
C ALA A 457 -36.49 26.51 -4.07
N SER A 458 -36.98 27.10 -2.98
CA SER A 458 -36.36 28.25 -2.33
C SER A 458 -34.97 27.94 -1.74
N ILE A 459 -34.81 26.80 -1.05
CA ILE A 459 -33.54 26.41 -0.41
C ILE A 459 -32.44 26.13 -1.43
N PHE A 460 -32.80 25.48 -2.55
CA PHE A 460 -31.88 25.06 -3.60
C PHE A 460 -31.93 25.98 -4.83
N GLY A 461 -32.52 27.17 -4.76
CA GLY A 461 -32.50 28.15 -5.84
C GLY A 461 -32.92 27.60 -7.22
N THR A 462 -33.97 26.78 -7.25
CA THR A 462 -34.54 26.18 -8.47
C THR A 462 -36.06 26.37 -8.53
N SER A 463 -36.73 25.96 -9.61
CA SER A 463 -38.20 26.04 -9.71
C SER A 463 -38.86 24.86 -9.00
N SER A 464 -40.08 25.07 -8.46
CA SER A 464 -40.89 23.97 -7.90
C SER A 464 -41.17 22.88 -8.95
N GLU A 465 -41.33 23.26 -10.22
CA GLU A 465 -41.47 22.31 -11.33
C GLU A 465 -40.26 21.37 -11.44
N ASN A 466 -39.03 21.88 -11.29
CA ASN A 466 -37.82 21.04 -11.31
C ASN A 466 -37.78 20.10 -10.11
N ILE A 467 -38.20 20.55 -8.93
CA ILE A 467 -38.31 19.70 -7.74
C ILE A 467 -39.31 18.57 -7.99
N HIS A 468 -40.52 18.91 -8.45
CA HIS A 468 -41.58 17.95 -8.79
C HIS A 468 -41.10 16.89 -9.82
N LYS A 469 -40.34 17.32 -10.85
CA LYS A 469 -39.78 16.39 -11.85
C LYS A 469 -38.81 15.37 -11.28
N VAL A 470 -38.03 15.73 -10.24
CA VAL A 470 -36.95 14.86 -9.73
C VAL A 470 -37.32 14.08 -8.47
N GLU A 471 -38.25 14.56 -7.65
CA GLU A 471 -38.55 13.97 -6.34
C GLU A 471 -39.00 12.51 -6.39
N SER A 472 -39.67 12.13 -7.49
CA SER A 472 -40.25 10.80 -7.68
C SER A 472 -39.27 9.80 -8.31
N LEU A 473 -38.10 10.26 -8.77
CA LEU A 473 -37.14 9.49 -9.55
C LEU A 473 -36.34 8.50 -8.72
N ASN A 474 -36.15 7.30 -9.28
CA ASN A 474 -35.22 6.32 -8.74
C ASN A 474 -33.83 6.57 -9.33
N ILE A 475 -32.86 6.88 -8.47
CA ILE A 475 -31.48 7.19 -8.85
C ILE A 475 -30.52 6.30 -8.07
N THR A 476 -29.53 5.76 -8.78
CA THR A 476 -28.35 5.12 -8.18
C THR A 476 -27.19 6.11 -8.23
N ALA A 477 -26.75 6.61 -7.09
CA ALA A 477 -25.63 7.54 -6.99
C ALA A 477 -24.36 6.85 -6.48
N VAL A 478 -23.24 6.98 -7.19
CA VAL A 478 -21.94 6.39 -6.81
C VAL A 478 -20.85 7.45 -6.88
N GLY A 479 -20.06 7.57 -5.81
CA GLY A 479 -19.07 8.65 -5.75
C GLY A 479 -18.06 8.58 -4.62
N ASP A 480 -17.20 9.59 -4.55
CA ASP A 480 -16.17 9.75 -3.52
C ASP A 480 -16.64 10.59 -2.33
N SER A 481 -15.72 11.33 -1.70
CA SER A 481 -16.02 12.20 -0.56
C SER A 481 -16.89 13.39 -0.93
N LEU A 482 -16.87 13.87 -2.17
CA LEU A 482 -17.80 14.92 -2.60
C LEU A 482 -19.25 14.41 -2.54
N LEU A 483 -19.50 13.17 -2.96
CA LEU A 483 -20.83 12.58 -2.83
C LEU A 483 -21.23 12.35 -1.36
N LEU A 484 -20.27 12.06 -0.47
CA LEU A 484 -20.58 12.01 0.96
C LEU A 484 -21.04 13.37 1.48
N ASP A 485 -20.49 14.46 0.95
CA ASP A 485 -20.84 15.82 1.36
C ASP A 485 -22.20 16.28 0.83
N VAL A 486 -22.50 16.05 -0.46
CA VAL A 486 -23.77 16.49 -1.07
C VAL A 486 -24.89 15.44 -1.01
N GLY A 487 -24.56 14.18 -0.72
CA GLY A 487 -25.50 13.06 -0.67
C GLY A 487 -26.73 13.29 0.22
N PRO A 488 -26.60 13.89 1.43
CA PRO A 488 -27.76 14.25 2.22
C PRO A 488 -28.68 15.25 1.50
N ASP A 489 -28.15 16.31 0.89
CA ASP A 489 -28.98 17.31 0.21
C ASP A 489 -29.68 16.69 -1.01
N ILE A 490 -28.97 15.86 -1.78
CA ILE A 490 -29.54 15.06 -2.88
C ILE A 490 -30.69 14.17 -2.39
N GLN A 491 -30.52 13.43 -1.29
CA GLN A 491 -31.57 12.55 -0.75
C GLN A 491 -32.69 13.30 -0.03
N TRP A 492 -32.54 14.60 0.21
CA TRP A 492 -33.63 15.42 0.70
C TRP A 492 -34.57 15.80 -0.45
N VAL A 493 -34.00 16.20 -1.59
CA VAL A 493 -34.77 16.57 -2.78
C VAL A 493 -35.27 15.35 -3.56
N MET A 494 -34.45 14.31 -3.66
CA MET A 494 -34.75 13.08 -4.39
C MET A 494 -34.75 11.90 -3.40
N PRO A 495 -35.81 11.76 -2.57
CA PRO A 495 -35.84 10.85 -1.42
C PRO A 495 -35.72 9.37 -1.77
N LYS A 496 -35.98 9.00 -3.03
CA LYS A 496 -35.78 7.64 -3.53
C LYS A 496 -34.35 7.37 -3.99
N THR A 497 -33.40 8.31 -3.90
CA THR A 497 -32.01 8.08 -4.33
C THR A 497 -31.25 7.13 -3.39
N ILE A 498 -30.59 6.12 -3.96
CA ILE A 498 -29.65 5.26 -3.23
C ILE A 498 -28.24 5.78 -3.45
N VAL A 499 -27.58 6.21 -2.38
CA VAL A 499 -26.24 6.79 -2.41
C VAL A 499 -25.21 5.78 -1.89
N ASN A 500 -24.21 5.48 -2.71
CA ASN A 500 -23.04 4.71 -2.31
C ASN A 500 -21.81 5.60 -2.46
N ALA A 501 -21.26 6.08 -1.34
CA ALA A 501 -20.14 7.01 -1.33
C ALA A 501 -19.09 6.62 -0.27
N LYS A 502 -17.81 6.88 -0.55
CA LYS A 502 -16.70 6.60 0.39
C LYS A 502 -15.56 7.59 0.20
N VAL A 503 -14.95 8.03 1.30
CA VAL A 503 -13.74 8.86 1.29
C VAL A 503 -12.62 8.16 0.52
N GLY A 504 -11.90 8.92 -0.31
CA GLY A 504 -10.76 8.42 -1.09
C GLY A 504 -11.13 7.42 -2.20
N ARG A 505 -12.41 7.33 -2.59
CA ARG A 505 -12.82 6.41 -3.66
C ARG A 505 -12.25 6.86 -5.01
N HIS A 506 -11.78 5.90 -5.80
CA HIS A 506 -11.35 6.10 -7.18
C HIS A 506 -12.39 5.59 -8.18
N THR A 507 -12.27 6.03 -9.44
CA THR A 507 -13.17 5.71 -10.55
C THR A 507 -13.33 4.20 -10.77
N LEU A 508 -12.25 3.43 -10.69
CA LEU A 508 -12.30 1.97 -10.81
C LEU A 508 -13.21 1.32 -9.76
N ASN A 509 -13.13 1.78 -8.51
CA ASN A 509 -13.99 1.26 -7.45
C ASN A 509 -15.46 1.60 -7.69
N ALA A 510 -15.75 2.79 -8.25
CA ALA A 510 -17.11 3.18 -8.62
C ALA A 510 -17.67 2.29 -9.75
N ILE A 511 -16.85 1.97 -10.75
CA ILE A 511 -17.20 1.05 -11.84
C ILE A 511 -17.52 -0.35 -11.29
N ASP A 512 -16.74 -0.85 -10.34
CA ASP A 512 -16.99 -2.16 -9.71
C ASP A 512 -18.32 -2.20 -8.97
N ILE A 513 -18.66 -1.12 -8.26
CA ILE A 513 -19.97 -0.98 -7.60
C ILE A 513 -21.09 -1.00 -8.63
N LEU A 514 -20.98 -0.24 -9.72
CA LEU A 514 -21.99 -0.25 -10.77
C LEU A 514 -22.12 -1.64 -11.42
N ARG A 515 -21.00 -2.35 -11.64
CA ARG A 515 -21.00 -3.72 -12.19
C ARG A 515 -21.72 -4.70 -11.26
N HIS A 516 -21.47 -4.59 -9.95
CA HIS A 516 -22.14 -5.40 -8.95
C HIS A 516 -23.64 -5.11 -8.88
N LEU A 517 -24.03 -3.84 -8.82
CA LEU A 517 -25.44 -3.43 -8.82
C LEU A 517 -26.16 -3.86 -10.11
N LYS A 518 -25.48 -3.84 -11.26
CA LYS A 518 -26.04 -4.35 -12.52
C LYS A 518 -26.35 -5.84 -12.42
N LYS A 519 -25.40 -6.63 -11.90
CA LYS A 519 -25.54 -8.08 -11.72
C LYS A 519 -26.69 -8.44 -10.78
N GLU A 520 -26.91 -7.63 -9.74
CA GLU A 520 -28.00 -7.82 -8.79
C GLU A 520 -29.36 -7.26 -9.27
N GLY A 521 -29.43 -6.67 -10.46
CA GLY A 521 -30.65 -6.03 -10.96
C GLY A 521 -31.04 -4.75 -10.20
N LYS A 522 -30.11 -4.15 -9.46
CA LYS A 522 -30.32 -2.98 -8.59
C LYS A 522 -29.93 -1.64 -9.20
N LEU A 523 -29.51 -1.60 -10.47
CA LEU A 523 -29.22 -0.34 -11.16
C LEU A 523 -30.51 0.34 -11.64
N ASP A 524 -30.75 1.53 -11.10
CA ASP A 524 -31.87 2.39 -11.48
C ASP A 524 -31.74 2.97 -12.90
N PRO A 525 -32.81 3.51 -13.50
CA PRO A 525 -32.77 4.15 -14.82
C PRO A 525 -31.81 5.33 -14.95
N ILE A 526 -31.51 5.98 -13.82
CA ILE A 526 -30.61 7.13 -13.72
C ILE A 526 -29.43 6.77 -12.81
N ILE A 527 -28.23 6.96 -13.34
CA ILE A 527 -26.96 6.79 -12.63
C ILE A 527 -26.34 8.17 -12.43
N LEU A 528 -26.13 8.55 -11.17
CA LEU A 528 -25.41 9.78 -10.81
C LEU A 528 -23.98 9.41 -10.38
N MET A 529 -22.98 9.97 -11.05
CA MET A 529 -21.58 9.80 -10.76
C MET A 529 -20.97 11.09 -10.24
N VAL A 530 -20.49 11.05 -9.00
CA VAL A 530 -19.74 12.16 -8.39
C VAL A 530 -18.37 11.59 -8.00
N ILE A 531 -17.54 11.38 -9.01
CA ILE A 531 -16.25 10.69 -8.91
C ILE A 531 -15.24 11.35 -9.85
N GLY A 532 -14.00 11.47 -9.40
CA GLY A 532 -12.90 12.03 -10.19
C GLY A 532 -11.93 12.87 -9.37
N THR A 533 -12.29 13.18 -8.12
CA THR A 533 -11.51 14.04 -7.23
C THR A 533 -10.18 13.38 -6.81
N ASN A 534 -10.21 12.06 -6.62
CA ASN A 534 -9.09 11.31 -6.03
C ASN A 534 -8.14 10.67 -7.05
N GLY A 535 -8.34 10.85 -8.36
CA GLY A 535 -7.40 10.31 -9.34
C GLY A 535 -7.86 10.37 -10.79
N GLU A 536 -7.00 9.86 -11.66
CA GLU A 536 -7.20 9.85 -13.11
C GLU A 536 -8.43 9.03 -13.55
N ILE A 537 -9.07 9.52 -14.61
CA ILE A 537 -10.14 8.87 -15.36
C ILE A 537 -9.58 8.56 -16.75
N SER A 538 -9.51 7.28 -17.11
CA SER A 538 -9.11 6.89 -18.47
C SER A 538 -10.31 6.81 -19.41
N ALA A 539 -10.06 6.86 -20.72
CA ALA A 539 -11.09 6.62 -21.73
C ALA A 539 -11.76 5.24 -21.59
N GLN A 540 -10.99 4.22 -21.16
CA GLN A 540 -11.51 2.89 -20.88
C GLN A 540 -12.51 2.92 -19.71
N ASN A 541 -12.22 3.69 -18.65
CA ASN A 541 -13.15 3.82 -17.52
C ASN A 541 -14.50 4.37 -17.96
N ILE A 542 -14.51 5.41 -18.81
CA ILE A 542 -15.74 6.00 -19.34
C ILE A 542 -16.49 4.98 -20.20
N GLN A 543 -15.79 4.23 -21.05
CA GLN A 543 -16.39 3.18 -21.87
C GLN A 543 -17.00 2.05 -21.02
N GLU A 544 -16.35 1.65 -19.93
CA GLU A 544 -16.87 0.64 -19.00
C GLU A 544 -18.14 1.13 -18.30
N VAL A 545 -18.16 2.37 -17.80
CA VAL A 545 -19.38 2.98 -17.23
C VAL A 545 -20.53 2.93 -18.23
N ARG A 546 -20.27 3.34 -19.49
CA ARG A 546 -21.29 3.32 -20.56
C ARG A 546 -21.81 1.91 -20.84
N SER A 547 -20.92 0.92 -20.92
CA SER A 547 -21.28 -0.48 -21.12
C SER A 547 -22.11 -1.04 -19.96
N ILE A 548 -21.77 -0.68 -18.72
CA ILE A 548 -22.51 -1.07 -17.53
C ILE A 548 -23.91 -0.40 -17.54
N ALA A 549 -23.97 0.91 -17.77
CA ALA A 549 -25.21 1.68 -17.81
C ALA A 549 -26.23 1.13 -18.83
N GLY A 550 -25.76 0.71 -20.02
CA GLY A 550 -26.63 0.19 -21.06
C GLY A 550 -27.52 1.30 -21.62
N SER A 551 -28.84 1.18 -21.51
CA SER A 551 -29.81 2.20 -21.96
C SER A 551 -30.09 3.32 -20.95
N ARG A 552 -29.49 3.26 -19.76
CA ARG A 552 -29.69 4.21 -18.65
C ARG A 552 -29.07 5.58 -18.94
N GLN A 553 -29.63 6.61 -18.30
CA GLN A 553 -29.05 7.96 -18.29
C GLN A 553 -27.92 8.03 -17.25
N VAL A 554 -26.78 8.58 -17.61
CA VAL A 554 -25.62 8.79 -16.73
C VAL A 554 -25.39 10.29 -16.60
N TYR A 555 -25.48 10.81 -15.37
CA TYR A 555 -25.09 12.17 -15.03
C TYR A 555 -23.76 12.11 -14.30
N TRP A 556 -22.73 12.72 -14.86
CA TRP A 556 -21.39 12.71 -14.29
C TRP A 556 -20.98 14.14 -13.91
N VAL A 557 -20.79 14.38 -12.62
CA VAL A 557 -20.25 15.63 -12.10
C VAL A 557 -18.75 15.67 -12.40
N ASN A 558 -18.32 16.64 -13.22
CA ASN A 558 -16.90 16.79 -13.54
C ASN A 558 -16.10 17.27 -12.32
N SER A 559 -14.79 17.02 -12.32
CA SER A 559 -13.98 17.14 -11.11
C SER A 559 -13.46 18.56 -10.91
N PHE A 560 -13.61 19.08 -9.69
CA PHE A 560 -12.80 20.17 -9.15
C PHE A 560 -12.00 19.61 -7.97
N SER A 561 -10.70 19.45 -8.17
CA SER A 561 -9.75 18.78 -7.28
C SER A 561 -8.70 19.74 -6.70
N GLY A 562 -8.90 21.05 -6.81
CA GLY A 562 -7.95 22.05 -6.31
C GLY A 562 -6.65 22.10 -7.12
N GLY A 563 -6.72 21.90 -8.43
CA GLY A 563 -5.57 22.03 -9.34
C GLY A 563 -4.67 20.78 -9.42
N LYS A 564 -5.21 19.59 -9.12
CA LYS A 564 -4.46 18.34 -9.28
C LYS A 564 -4.13 18.06 -10.75
N PRO A 565 -2.98 17.41 -11.05
CA PRO A 565 -2.54 17.22 -12.44
C PRO A 565 -3.53 16.49 -13.35
N TRP A 566 -4.38 15.61 -12.78
CA TRP A 566 -5.38 14.85 -13.53
C TRP A 566 -6.70 15.59 -13.76
N GLU A 567 -6.94 16.72 -13.08
CA GLU A 567 -8.22 17.45 -13.12
C GLU A 567 -8.60 17.89 -14.53
N GLY A 568 -7.69 18.62 -15.20
CA GLY A 568 -7.87 19.08 -16.59
C GLY A 568 -8.08 17.91 -17.57
N PRO A 569 -7.15 16.93 -17.62
CA PRO A 569 -7.30 15.74 -18.47
C PRO A 569 -8.61 14.97 -18.24
N ASN A 570 -9.02 14.79 -16.98
CA ASN A 570 -10.28 14.11 -16.64
C ASN A 570 -11.48 14.86 -17.23
N ASN A 571 -11.55 16.18 -17.01
CA ASN A 571 -12.67 17.00 -17.47
C ASN A 571 -12.74 17.06 -19.00
N GLN A 572 -11.58 17.13 -19.67
CA GLN A 572 -11.50 17.05 -21.14
C GLN A 572 -12.03 15.72 -21.67
N LEU A 573 -11.65 14.59 -21.06
CA LEU A 573 -12.11 13.27 -21.46
C LEU A 573 -13.62 13.09 -21.26
N LEU A 574 -14.14 13.53 -20.11
CA LEU A 574 -15.57 13.48 -19.80
C LEU A 574 -16.39 14.30 -20.81
N ASN A 575 -15.97 15.54 -21.07
CA ASN A 575 -16.64 16.42 -22.04
C ASN A 575 -16.58 15.85 -23.47
N ALA A 576 -15.44 15.29 -23.88
CA ALA A 576 -15.29 14.66 -25.19
C ALA A 576 -16.18 13.42 -25.34
N ALA A 577 -16.37 12.65 -24.26
CA ALA A 577 -17.24 11.48 -24.25
C ALA A 577 -18.72 11.84 -24.29
N ALA A 578 -19.15 12.87 -23.54
CA ALA A 578 -20.53 13.33 -23.51
C ALA A 578 -21.00 13.85 -24.87
N LYS A 579 -20.13 14.54 -25.62
CA LYS A 579 -20.40 14.95 -27.02
C LYS A 579 -20.71 13.77 -27.96
N LYS A 580 -20.26 12.56 -27.62
CA LYS A 580 -20.42 11.33 -28.42
C LYS A 580 -21.55 10.43 -27.93
N ASP A 581 -22.15 10.68 -26.76
CA ASP A 581 -23.22 9.86 -26.20
C ASP A 581 -24.29 10.73 -25.53
N ARG A 582 -25.47 10.79 -26.15
CA ARG A 582 -26.61 11.59 -25.64
C ARG A 582 -27.15 11.11 -24.29
N ARG A 583 -26.69 9.96 -23.79
CA ARG A 583 -27.06 9.43 -22.47
C ARG A 583 -26.05 9.75 -21.39
N LEU A 584 -24.90 10.34 -21.75
CA LEU A 584 -23.89 10.79 -20.81
C LEU A 584 -23.96 12.32 -20.72
N HIS A 585 -24.47 12.80 -19.59
CA HIS A 585 -24.65 14.21 -19.28
C HIS A 585 -23.56 14.66 -18.31
N ILE A 586 -22.89 15.77 -18.59
CA ILE A 586 -21.94 16.37 -17.66
C ILE A 586 -22.64 17.43 -16.83
N VAL A 587 -22.53 17.31 -15.52
CA VAL A 587 -22.87 18.38 -14.58
C VAL A 587 -21.59 19.19 -14.35
N ASP A 588 -21.54 20.41 -14.89
CA ASP A 588 -20.32 21.22 -14.97
C ASP A 588 -19.98 21.94 -13.66
N TRP A 589 -19.66 21.16 -12.64
CA TRP A 589 -19.21 21.67 -11.35
C TRP A 589 -17.88 22.42 -11.46
N TYR A 590 -16.96 21.96 -12.30
CA TYR A 590 -15.62 22.52 -12.45
C TYR A 590 -15.61 24.02 -12.78
N ASP A 591 -16.36 24.42 -13.81
CA ASP A 591 -16.35 25.82 -14.26
C ASP A 591 -17.05 26.75 -13.26
N SER A 592 -18.05 26.24 -12.53
CA SER A 592 -18.70 26.98 -11.43
C SER A 592 -17.78 27.10 -10.21
N ALA A 593 -17.09 26.02 -9.86
CA ALA A 593 -16.23 25.93 -8.68
C ALA A 593 -14.99 26.82 -8.77
N ARG A 594 -14.32 26.87 -9.93
CA ARG A 594 -13.01 27.53 -10.08
C ARG A 594 -13.03 29.04 -9.83
N SER A 595 -14.18 29.70 -10.02
CA SER A 595 -14.35 31.14 -9.81
C SER A 595 -14.83 31.51 -8.41
N HIS A 596 -15.10 30.52 -7.55
CA HIS A 596 -15.72 30.74 -6.24
C HIS A 596 -14.95 30.01 -5.11
N PRO A 597 -13.71 30.43 -4.81
CA PRO A 597 -12.90 29.82 -3.75
C PRO A 597 -13.59 29.89 -2.37
N GLU A 598 -14.47 30.86 -2.14
CA GLU A 598 -15.23 31.03 -0.90
C GLU A 598 -16.27 29.93 -0.66
N TRP A 599 -16.59 29.11 -1.67
CA TRP A 599 -17.48 27.96 -1.49
C TRP A 599 -16.79 26.78 -0.82
N PHE A 600 -15.47 26.78 -0.73
CA PHE A 600 -14.69 25.62 -0.30
C PHE A 600 -14.18 25.74 1.13
N SER A 601 -13.97 24.58 1.75
CA SER A 601 -13.26 24.50 3.01
C SER A 601 -11.76 24.80 2.80
N PRO A 602 -10.96 24.98 3.86
CA PRO A 602 -9.52 25.27 3.74
C PRO A 602 -8.69 24.24 2.95
N ASP A 603 -9.26 23.06 2.67
CA ASP A 603 -8.64 22.04 1.83
C ASP A 603 -8.75 22.30 0.32
N GLY A 604 -9.55 23.30 -0.09
CA GLY A 604 -9.74 23.69 -1.49
C GLY A 604 -10.46 22.67 -2.36
N ILE A 605 -11.08 21.65 -1.77
CA ILE A 605 -11.73 20.54 -2.49
C ILE A 605 -13.17 20.37 -2.01
N HIS A 606 -13.40 20.30 -0.68
CA HIS A 606 -14.72 20.01 -0.14
C HIS A 606 -15.55 21.29 0.01
N PRO A 607 -16.74 21.35 -0.62
CA PRO A 607 -17.59 22.51 -0.48
C PRO A 607 -18.17 22.65 0.94
N GLN A 608 -18.31 23.90 1.35
CA GLN A 608 -19.11 24.30 2.50
C GLN A 608 -20.60 24.31 2.11
N ARG A 609 -21.46 24.73 3.03
CA ARG A 609 -22.93 24.68 2.85
C ARG A 609 -23.41 25.35 1.55
N THR A 610 -22.83 26.50 1.19
CA THR A 610 -23.17 27.22 -0.06
C THR A 610 -22.79 26.40 -1.29
N GLY A 611 -21.54 25.92 -1.36
CA GLY A 611 -21.09 25.06 -2.47
C GLY A 611 -21.89 23.76 -2.58
N ASN A 612 -22.24 23.13 -1.45
CA ASN A 612 -23.06 21.92 -1.44
C ASN A 612 -24.44 22.17 -2.05
N ARG A 613 -25.08 23.30 -1.68
CA ARG A 613 -26.37 23.70 -2.26
C ARG A 613 -26.26 23.94 -3.75
N ILE A 614 -25.23 24.67 -4.19
CA ILE A 614 -25.04 24.99 -5.61
C ILE A 614 -24.79 23.71 -6.42
N MET A 615 -23.90 22.83 -5.98
CA MET A 615 -23.68 21.55 -6.64
C MET A 615 -24.98 20.72 -6.71
N THR A 616 -25.74 20.66 -5.61
CA THR A 616 -27.03 19.96 -5.58
C THR A 616 -28.03 20.58 -6.57
N THR A 617 -28.06 21.91 -6.66
CA THR A 617 -28.90 22.67 -7.62
C THR A 617 -28.55 22.32 -9.06
N MET A 618 -27.26 22.27 -9.38
CA MET A 618 -26.78 21.90 -10.72
C MET A 618 -27.18 20.47 -11.08
N ILE A 619 -27.09 19.55 -10.11
CA ILE A 619 -27.54 18.15 -10.29
C ILE A 619 -29.05 18.10 -10.54
N ILE A 620 -29.85 18.81 -9.73
CA ILE A 620 -31.32 18.87 -9.89
C ILE A 620 -31.68 19.39 -11.28
N ASN A 621 -31.14 20.55 -11.66
CA ASN A 621 -31.47 21.19 -12.92
C ASN A 621 -31.05 20.34 -14.13
N SER A 622 -29.89 19.69 -14.06
CA SER A 622 -29.40 18.81 -15.13
C SER A 622 -30.28 17.56 -15.30
N ILE A 623 -30.75 16.96 -14.20
CA ILE A 623 -31.65 15.81 -14.26
C ILE A 623 -33.05 16.24 -14.74
N ALA A 624 -33.58 17.34 -14.20
CA ALA A 624 -34.90 17.86 -14.53
C ALA A 624 -35.01 18.27 -16.00
N SER A 625 -33.98 18.89 -16.58
CA SER A 625 -33.99 19.32 -17.99
C SER A 625 -34.07 18.17 -18.99
N ASN A 626 -33.68 16.96 -18.57
CA ASN A 626 -33.59 15.77 -19.41
C ASN A 626 -34.64 14.70 -19.05
N THR A 627 -35.49 15.00 -18.06
CA THR A 627 -36.63 14.16 -17.66
C THR A 627 -37.89 14.81 -18.23
N LYS A 628 -38.66 14.04 -19.00
CA LYS A 628 -39.90 14.53 -19.62
C LYS A 628 -41.03 14.67 -18.61
#